data_AF-A0A3C2CMC1-F1
#
_entry.id   AF-A0A3C2CMC1-F1
#
_cell.length_a   1.000
_cell.length_b   1.000
_cell.length_c   1.000
_cell.angle_alpha   90.00
_cell.angle_beta   90.00
_cell.angle_gamma   90.00
#
_symmetry.space_group_name_H-M   'P 1'
#
loop_
_entity.id
_entity.type
_entity.pdbx_description
1 polymer ?
#
loop_
_entity_poly.entity_id
_entity_poly.type
_entity_poly.pdbx_seq_one_letter_code
_entity_poly.pdbx_strand_id
1 'polypeptide(L)'
;MISNMKFFLRDRSQVYAMIFISYLPLFFNDPGRVAADTKAYLYLDPFRLLERAAYMWQPELAFGTVTHQNIGYLWPIGPFFALGDLLAIPDWVVQRLWLGSIILAAGLGVRWFLKTLGWKGGAILVASLSYMLSPYLLNYIDRHSVILLPWAGLPWLMALTVRSLRTPGWRHPALFGLVTLTIGGVNASSLLLVG
;
A
#
# COMPACT_ATOMS: atom_id res chain seq x y z
N MET A 1 24.89 27.85 -6.38
CA MET A 1 23.74 27.46 -7.24
C MET A 1 23.86 26.04 -7.79
N ILE A 2 25.01 25.63 -8.36
CA ILE A 2 25.22 24.31 -9.01
C ILE A 2 25.11 23.11 -8.04
N SER A 3 25.56 23.25 -6.78
CA SER A 3 25.50 22.18 -5.76
C SER A 3 24.05 21.78 -5.39
N ASN A 4 23.16 22.77 -5.19
CA ASN A 4 21.75 22.52 -4.88
C ASN A 4 21.03 21.85 -6.06
N MET A 5 21.39 22.19 -7.30
CA MET A 5 20.82 21.56 -8.49
C MET A 5 21.21 20.08 -8.61
N LYS A 6 22.49 19.73 -8.37
CA LYS A 6 22.94 18.33 -8.33
C LYS A 6 22.26 17.52 -7.21
N PHE A 7 22.06 18.13 -6.04
CA PHE A 7 21.34 17.48 -4.93
C PHE A 7 19.88 17.19 -5.30
N PHE A 8 19.17 18.18 -5.87
CA PHE A 8 17.76 18.03 -6.26
C PHE A 8 17.56 17.00 -7.37
N LEU A 9 18.45 16.99 -8.36
CA LEU A 9 18.46 15.99 -9.44
C LEU A 9 18.69 14.57 -8.90
N ARG A 10 19.62 14.41 -7.95
CA ARG A 10 19.88 13.13 -7.27
C ARG A 10 18.71 12.68 -6.39
N ASP A 11 18.00 13.63 -5.78
CA ASP A 11 16.84 13.34 -4.95
C ASP A 11 15.65 12.83 -5.78
N ARG A 12 15.42 13.44 -6.95
CA ARG A 12 14.40 12.99 -7.90
C ARG A 12 14.76 11.66 -8.54
N SER A 13 16.02 11.46 -8.92
CA SER A 13 16.46 10.19 -9.52
C SER A 13 16.27 9.00 -8.58
N GLN A 14 16.46 9.19 -7.27
CA GLN A 14 16.17 8.17 -6.26
C GLN A 14 14.68 7.79 -6.24
N VAL A 15 13.78 8.77 -6.36
CA VAL A 15 12.33 8.51 -6.41
C VAL A 15 11.95 7.76 -7.68
N TYR A 16 12.47 8.19 -8.84
CA TYR A 16 12.23 7.48 -10.09
C TYR A 16 12.76 6.04 -10.06
N ALA A 17 13.95 5.81 -9.50
CA ALA A 17 14.47 4.46 -9.33
C ALA A 17 13.53 3.57 -8.52
N MET A 18 12.99 4.06 -7.40
CA MET A 18 12.02 3.30 -6.61
C MET A 18 10.73 3.04 -7.41
N ILE A 19 10.19 4.03 -8.13
CA ILE A 19 9.01 3.85 -8.98
C ILE A 19 9.25 2.73 -10.01
N PHE A 20 10.34 2.83 -10.79
CA PHE A 20 10.63 1.85 -11.82
C PHE A 20 10.83 0.44 -11.26
N ILE A 21 11.55 0.32 -10.14
CA ILE A 21 11.78 -0.97 -9.47
C ILE A 21 10.48 -1.56 -8.91
N SER A 22 9.58 -0.73 -8.38
CA SER A 22 8.30 -1.21 -7.84
C SER A 22 7.34 -1.71 -8.92
N TYR A 23 7.30 -1.08 -10.10
CA TYR A 23 6.31 -1.42 -11.13
C TYR A 23 6.85 -2.30 -12.25
N LEU A 24 8.05 -2.03 -12.80
CA LEU A 24 8.51 -2.73 -14.01
C LEU A 24 8.57 -4.26 -13.84
N PRO A 25 9.19 -4.82 -12.78
CA PRO A 25 9.25 -6.27 -12.62
C PRO A 25 7.87 -6.92 -12.56
N LEU A 26 6.90 -6.24 -11.93
CA LEU A 26 5.52 -6.72 -11.81
C LEU A 26 4.81 -6.76 -13.16
N PHE A 27 5.02 -5.75 -14.01
CA PHE A 27 4.42 -5.72 -15.34
C PHE A 27 5.03 -6.74 -16.31
N PHE A 28 6.28 -7.14 -16.10
CA PHE A 28 6.93 -8.20 -16.88
C PHE A 28 6.65 -9.61 -16.35
N ASN A 29 6.10 -9.73 -15.14
CA ASN A 29 5.74 -11.01 -14.57
C ASN A 29 4.38 -11.48 -15.14
N ASP A 30 4.38 -12.60 -15.85
CA ASP A 30 3.21 -13.23 -16.49
C ASP A 30 2.15 -12.24 -17.03
N PRO A 31 2.48 -11.46 -18.07
CA PRO A 31 1.58 -10.46 -18.63
C PRO A 31 0.26 -11.07 -19.09
N GLY A 32 -0.85 -10.39 -18.79
CA GLY A 32 -2.19 -10.85 -19.15
C GLY A 32 -2.79 -11.92 -18.22
N ARG A 33 -2.07 -12.35 -17.17
CA ARG A 33 -2.59 -13.28 -16.17
C ARG A 33 -2.84 -12.56 -14.84
N VAL A 34 -3.99 -12.85 -14.24
CA VAL A 34 -4.34 -12.40 -12.89
C VAL A 34 -3.86 -13.44 -11.89
N ALA A 35 -3.04 -13.03 -10.93
CA ALA A 35 -2.60 -13.89 -9.84
C ALA A 35 -3.73 -14.12 -8.82
N ALA A 36 -3.71 -15.27 -8.15
CA ALA A 36 -4.65 -15.57 -7.07
C ALA A 36 -4.27 -14.79 -5.80
N ASP A 37 -4.62 -13.49 -5.76
CA ASP A 37 -4.45 -12.64 -4.58
C ASP A 37 -5.78 -12.49 -3.81
N THR A 38 -5.67 -12.26 -2.50
CA THR A 38 -6.66 -12.01 -1.44
C THR A 38 -8.11 -12.52 -1.66
N LYS A 39 -8.86 -12.02 -2.67
CA LYS A 39 -10.16 -12.58 -3.07
C LYS A 39 -10.40 -12.47 -4.57
N ALA A 40 -10.81 -13.58 -5.19
CA ALA A 40 -11.17 -13.64 -6.61
C ALA A 40 -12.30 -12.65 -7.01
N TYR A 41 -13.24 -12.37 -6.09
CA TYR A 41 -14.34 -11.44 -6.34
C TYR A 41 -13.91 -9.98 -6.56
N LEU A 42 -12.70 -9.59 -6.13
CA LEU A 42 -12.16 -8.25 -6.39
C LEU A 42 -11.94 -7.99 -7.88
N TYR A 43 -11.67 -9.05 -8.65
CA TYR A 43 -11.41 -8.96 -10.08
C TYR A 43 -12.70 -9.18 -10.89
N LEU A 44 -13.57 -10.08 -10.42
CA LEU A 44 -14.76 -10.47 -11.19
C LEU A 44 -15.88 -9.44 -11.16
N ASP A 45 -16.15 -8.83 -10.00
CA ASP A 45 -17.22 -7.84 -9.82
C ASP A 45 -16.98 -7.03 -8.52
N PRO A 46 -16.10 -6.01 -8.56
CA PRO A 46 -15.73 -5.23 -7.39
C PRO A 46 -16.91 -4.43 -6.82
N PHE A 47 -17.86 -3.99 -7.66
CA PHE A 47 -19.04 -3.24 -7.21
C PHE A 47 -19.97 -4.11 -6.37
N ARG A 48 -20.25 -5.33 -6.82
CA ARG A 48 -21.06 -6.28 -6.06
C ARG A 48 -20.38 -6.71 -4.77
N LEU A 49 -19.05 -6.79 -4.75
CA LEU A 49 -18.30 -7.01 -3.50
C LEU A 49 -18.53 -5.86 -2.52
N LEU A 50 -18.41 -4.61 -2.98
CA LEU A 50 -18.59 -3.41 -2.15
C LEU A 50 -20.01 -3.28 -1.61
N GLU A 51 -21.02 -3.49 -2.46
CA GLU A 51 -22.43 -3.48 -2.06
C GLU A 51 -22.69 -4.48 -0.92
N ARG A 52 -22.13 -5.68 -1.03
CA ARG A 52 -22.31 -6.75 -0.05
C ARG A 52 -21.46 -6.58 1.20
N ALA A 53 -20.33 -5.88 1.11
CA ALA A 53 -19.42 -5.68 2.23
C ALA A 53 -20.03 -4.83 3.36
N ALA A 54 -21.06 -4.04 3.07
CA ALA A 54 -21.81 -3.26 4.06
C ALA A 54 -22.75 -4.10 4.93
N TYR A 55 -23.03 -5.35 4.54
CA TYR A 55 -24.00 -6.21 5.22
C TYR A 55 -23.32 -7.42 5.88
N MET A 56 -23.74 -7.74 7.10
CA MET A 56 -23.18 -8.87 7.86
C MET A 56 -23.66 -10.23 7.35
N TRP A 57 -24.94 -10.33 7.00
CA TRP A 57 -25.58 -11.57 6.55
C TRP A 57 -25.52 -11.70 5.02
N GLN A 58 -25.06 -12.85 4.53
CA GLN A 58 -25.02 -13.17 3.09
C GLN A 58 -25.82 -14.45 2.82
N PRO A 59 -27.05 -14.35 2.28
CA PRO A 59 -27.89 -15.51 2.04
C PRO A 59 -27.40 -16.37 0.86
N GLU A 60 -26.62 -15.81 -0.06
CA GLU A 60 -26.19 -16.52 -1.29
C GLU A 60 -24.94 -17.38 -1.09
N LEU A 61 -24.27 -17.29 0.06
CA LEU A 61 -23.04 -18.01 0.35
C LEU A 61 -23.29 -19.13 1.36
N ALA A 62 -22.92 -20.36 1.02
CA ALA A 62 -22.95 -21.52 1.93
C ALA A 62 -24.29 -21.72 2.67
N PHE A 63 -25.42 -21.53 1.98
CA PHE A 63 -26.78 -21.60 2.54
C PHE A 63 -27.11 -20.52 3.59
N GLY A 64 -26.39 -19.40 3.58
CA GLY A 64 -26.52 -18.31 4.53
C GLY A 64 -25.36 -18.28 5.51
N THR A 65 -24.56 -17.22 5.48
CA THR A 65 -23.41 -17.07 6.38
C THR A 65 -23.22 -15.63 6.87
N VAL A 66 -22.64 -15.49 8.05
CA VAL A 66 -22.12 -14.21 8.56
C VAL A 66 -20.65 -14.11 8.18
N THR A 67 -20.32 -13.14 7.34
CA THR A 67 -18.94 -12.98 6.86
C THR A 67 -18.11 -12.16 7.85
N HIS A 68 -16.88 -12.58 8.11
CA HIS A 68 -16.01 -11.99 9.13
C HIS A 68 -14.91 -11.08 8.56
N GLN A 69 -14.83 -10.91 7.23
CA GLN A 69 -13.74 -10.18 6.56
C GLN A 69 -14.19 -9.21 5.47
N ASN A 70 -15.48 -9.15 5.14
CA ASN A 70 -15.90 -8.40 3.96
C ASN A 70 -15.86 -6.87 4.15
N ILE A 71 -16.14 -6.39 5.36
CA ILE A 71 -16.12 -4.95 5.68
C ILE A 71 -14.78 -4.29 5.36
N GLY A 72 -13.67 -5.02 5.48
CA GLY A 72 -12.35 -4.49 5.20
C GLY A 72 -12.11 -4.15 3.72
N TYR A 73 -12.85 -4.77 2.79
CA TYR A 73 -12.68 -4.44 1.37
C TYR A 73 -13.30 -3.08 1.01
N LEU A 74 -14.14 -2.48 1.87
CA LEU A 74 -14.71 -1.15 1.64
C LEU A 74 -13.62 -0.07 1.50
N TRP A 75 -12.47 -0.25 2.15
CA TRP A 75 -11.34 0.65 2.00
C TRP A 75 -10.01 -0.03 2.35
N PRO A 76 -8.93 0.16 1.56
CA PRO A 76 -8.85 0.93 0.31
C PRO A 76 -8.93 0.06 -0.95
N ILE A 77 -8.80 -1.27 -0.83
CA ILE A 77 -8.62 -2.16 -1.99
C ILE A 77 -9.88 -2.26 -2.87
N GLY A 78 -11.08 -2.38 -2.29
CA GLY A 78 -12.30 -2.51 -3.10
C GLY A 78 -12.55 -1.29 -3.99
N PRO A 79 -12.49 -0.05 -3.47
CA PRO A 79 -12.57 1.15 -4.30
C PRO A 79 -11.47 1.25 -5.35
N PHE A 80 -10.26 0.76 -5.06
CA PHE A 80 -9.17 0.74 -6.03
C PHE A 80 -9.49 -0.14 -7.24
N PHE A 81 -10.01 -1.35 -7.01
CA PHE A 81 -10.42 -2.25 -8.10
C PHE A 81 -11.69 -1.77 -8.81
N ALA A 82 -12.67 -1.23 -8.08
CA ALA A 82 -13.86 -0.63 -8.67
C ALA A 82 -13.52 0.55 -9.61
N LEU A 83 -12.52 1.37 -9.26
CA LEU A 83 -12.04 2.43 -10.13
C LEU A 83 -11.36 1.87 -11.39
N GLY A 84 -10.59 0.79 -11.27
CA GLY A 84 -9.98 0.10 -12.41
C GLY A 84 -11.03 -0.41 -13.40
N ASP A 85 -12.07 -1.06 -12.88
CA ASP A 85 -13.22 -1.56 -13.66
C ASP A 85 -13.99 -0.42 -14.35
N LEU A 86 -14.27 0.68 -13.63
CA LEU A 86 -14.91 1.86 -14.19
C LEU A 86 -14.13 2.48 -15.36
N LEU A 87 -12.80 2.42 -15.29
CA LEU A 87 -11.90 2.90 -16.34
C LEU A 87 -11.64 1.85 -17.43
N ALA A 88 -12.31 0.69 -17.38
CA ALA A 88 -12.12 -0.45 -18.27
C ALA A 88 -10.65 -0.89 -18.39
N ILE A 89 -9.89 -0.78 -17.30
CA ILE A 89 -8.50 -1.22 -17.23
C ILE A 89 -8.50 -2.74 -17.01
N PRO A 90 -7.71 -3.53 -17.76
CA PRO A 90 -7.63 -4.97 -17.54
C PRO A 90 -7.25 -5.33 -16.10
N ASP A 91 -7.91 -6.30 -15.49
CA ASP A 91 -7.72 -6.68 -14.08
C ASP A 91 -6.26 -6.95 -13.71
N TRP A 92 -5.51 -7.60 -14.60
CA TRP A 92 -4.10 -7.90 -14.36
C TRP A 92 -3.27 -6.61 -14.24
N VAL A 93 -3.61 -5.55 -15.01
CA VAL A 93 -2.96 -4.23 -14.91
C VAL A 93 -3.33 -3.56 -13.59
N VAL A 94 -4.62 -3.57 -13.22
CA VAL A 94 -5.09 -3.02 -11.94
C VAL A 94 -4.37 -3.72 -10.78
N GLN A 95 -4.25 -5.05 -10.83
CA GLN A 95 -3.50 -5.83 -9.85
C GLN A 95 -2.03 -5.41 -9.79
N ARG A 96 -1.31 -5.29 -10.92
CA ARG A 96 0.10 -4.85 -10.89
C ARG A 96 0.26 -3.42 -10.37
N LEU A 97 -0.68 -2.52 -10.68
CA LEU A 97 -0.70 -1.17 -10.14
C LEU A 97 -0.91 -1.18 -8.63
N TRP A 98 -1.81 -2.02 -8.12
CA TRP A 98 -2.05 -2.20 -6.70
C TRP A 98 -0.78 -2.68 -5.98
N LEU A 99 -0.22 -3.81 -6.43
CA LEU A 99 0.97 -4.41 -5.84
C LEU A 99 2.15 -3.43 -5.88
N GLY A 100 2.42 -2.81 -7.03
CA GLY A 100 3.51 -1.85 -7.18
C GLY A 100 3.34 -0.61 -6.29
N SER A 101 2.09 -0.19 -6.04
CA SER A 101 1.79 0.91 -5.12
C SER A 101 2.10 0.57 -3.67
N ILE A 102 1.86 -0.67 -3.23
CA ILE A 102 2.23 -1.13 -1.88
C ILE A 102 3.75 -1.13 -1.70
N ILE A 103 4.49 -1.69 -2.67
CA ILE A 103 5.97 -1.70 -2.66
C ILE A 103 6.48 -0.26 -2.61
N LEU A 104 5.99 0.60 -3.51
CA LEU A 104 6.42 1.99 -3.58
C LEU A 104 6.08 2.75 -2.29
N ALA A 105 4.90 2.54 -1.71
CA ALA A 105 4.48 3.17 -0.46
C ALA A 105 5.44 2.81 0.69
N ALA A 106 5.88 1.55 0.78
CA ALA A 106 6.86 1.13 1.77
C ALA A 106 8.20 1.87 1.61
N GLY A 107 8.73 1.94 0.39
CA GLY A 107 9.99 2.62 0.09
C GLY A 107 9.92 4.13 0.33
N LEU A 108 8.84 4.77 -0.14
CA LEU A 108 8.60 6.20 0.07
C LEU A 108 8.39 6.54 1.54
N GLY A 109 7.74 5.65 2.30
CA GLY A 109 7.56 5.79 3.73
C GLY A 109 8.90 5.84 4.47
N VAL A 110 9.79 4.87 4.22
CA VAL A 110 11.13 4.84 4.83
C VAL A 110 11.92 6.09 4.44
N ARG A 111 11.88 6.45 3.16
CA ARG A 111 12.53 7.68 2.69
C ARG A 111 12.05 8.91 3.44
N TRP A 112 10.73 9.05 3.62
CA TRP A 112 10.14 10.20 4.29
C TRP A 112 10.45 10.21 5.79
N PHE A 113 10.43 9.04 6.43
CA PHE A 113 10.84 8.87 7.82
C PHE A 113 12.30 9.28 8.05
N LEU A 114 13.23 8.73 7.27
CA LEU A 114 14.66 9.05 7.41
C LEU A 114 14.94 10.54 7.14
N LYS A 115 14.28 11.14 6.14
CA LYS A 115 14.36 12.59 5.90
C LYS A 115 13.81 13.39 7.07
N THR A 116 12.74 12.93 7.71
CA THR A 116 12.18 13.55 8.93
C THR A 116 13.19 13.49 10.08
N LEU A 117 14.01 12.44 10.16
CA LEU A 117 15.13 12.34 11.11
C LEU A 117 16.35 13.18 10.72
N GLY A 118 16.35 13.85 9.57
CA GLY A 118 17.45 14.69 9.10
C GLY A 118 18.54 13.93 8.32
N TRP A 119 18.32 12.67 7.98
CA TRP A 119 19.26 11.90 7.15
C TRP A 119 19.34 12.49 5.74
N LYS A 120 20.51 12.33 5.10
CA LYS A 120 20.79 12.85 3.74
C LYS A 120 21.61 11.85 2.94
N GLY A 121 21.55 11.97 1.60
CA GLY A 121 22.45 11.26 0.69
C GLY A 121 21.96 9.87 0.27
N GLY A 122 22.91 9.02 -0.14
CA GLY A 122 22.63 7.70 -0.75
C GLY A 122 22.07 6.66 0.21
N ALA A 123 22.42 6.75 1.50
CA ALA A 123 21.97 5.80 2.53
C ALA A 123 20.44 5.70 2.61
N ILE A 124 19.72 6.79 2.34
CA ILE A 124 18.25 6.81 2.31
C ILE A 124 17.72 5.87 1.22
N LEU A 125 18.33 5.90 0.02
CA LEU A 125 17.92 5.02 -1.07
C LEU A 125 18.16 3.57 -0.69
N VAL A 126 19.34 3.24 -0.16
CA VAL A 126 19.69 1.87 0.25
C VAL A 126 18.68 1.36 1.27
N ALA A 127 18.42 2.10 2.35
CA ALA A 127 17.44 1.71 3.36
C ALA A 127 16.02 1.55 2.80
N SER A 128 15.60 2.47 1.91
CA SER A 128 14.27 2.40 1.28
C SER A 128 14.12 1.17 0.38
N LEU A 129 15.16 0.84 -0.41
CA LEU A 129 15.20 -0.34 -1.27
C LEU A 129 15.23 -1.63 -0.43
N SER A 130 16.06 -1.68 0.62
CA SER A 130 16.15 -2.83 1.52
C SER A 130 14.82 -3.13 2.21
N TYR A 131 14.08 -2.09 2.59
CA TYR A 131 12.75 -2.25 3.15
C TYR A 131 11.79 -2.73 2.04
N MET A 132 11.55 -1.92 1.01
CA MET A 132 10.50 -2.21 0.03
C MET A 132 10.70 -3.52 -0.73
N LEU A 133 11.94 -4.01 -0.86
CA LEU A 133 12.28 -5.28 -1.50
C LEU A 133 12.60 -6.38 -0.48
N SER A 134 12.18 -6.22 0.77
CA SER A 134 12.45 -7.22 1.80
C SER A 134 11.86 -8.58 1.39
N PRO A 135 12.53 -9.70 1.71
CA PRO A 135 12.03 -11.03 1.39
C PRO A 135 10.63 -11.29 1.91
N TYR A 136 10.28 -10.70 3.07
CA TYR A 136 8.94 -10.76 3.63
C TYR A 136 7.89 -10.15 2.69
N LEU A 137 8.11 -8.91 2.25
CA LEU A 137 7.16 -8.25 1.35
C LEU A 137 7.05 -9.00 0.02
N LEU A 138 8.17 -9.39 -0.59
CA LEU A 138 8.18 -10.08 -1.88
C LEU A 138 7.53 -11.47 -1.83
N ASN A 139 7.61 -12.17 -0.69
CA ASN A 139 7.00 -13.50 -0.55
C ASN A 139 5.47 -13.42 -0.41
N TYR A 140 4.96 -12.41 0.30
CA TYR A 140 3.53 -12.32 0.63
C TYR A 140 2.71 -11.52 -0.39
N ILE A 141 3.34 -10.70 -1.23
CA ILE A 141 2.64 -9.78 -2.14
C ILE A 141 1.74 -10.49 -3.16
N ASP A 142 2.12 -11.69 -3.60
CA ASP A 142 1.39 -12.45 -4.61
C ASP A 142 0.20 -13.25 -4.04
N ARG A 143 0.10 -13.37 -2.71
CA ARG A 143 -0.91 -14.22 -2.05
C ARG A 143 -1.84 -13.44 -1.13
N HIS A 144 -1.34 -12.42 -0.44
CA HIS A 144 -2.08 -11.67 0.57
C HIS A 144 -1.65 -10.19 0.60
N SER A 145 -1.80 -9.49 -0.52
CA SER A 145 -1.28 -8.12 -0.70
C SER A 145 -1.77 -7.15 0.37
N VAL A 146 -3.03 -7.28 0.77
CA VAL A 146 -3.70 -6.42 1.74
C VAL A 146 -3.11 -6.50 3.16
N ILE A 147 -2.61 -7.66 3.57
CA ILE A 147 -2.02 -7.83 4.92
C ILE A 147 -0.68 -7.07 5.02
N LEU A 148 -0.08 -6.70 3.89
CA LEU A 148 1.15 -5.92 3.85
C LEU A 148 0.91 -4.41 3.97
N LEU A 149 -0.34 -3.94 3.92
CA LEU A 149 -0.63 -2.50 4.03
C LEU A 149 -0.10 -1.90 5.34
N PRO A 150 -0.31 -2.51 6.54
CA PRO A 150 0.27 -2.01 7.77
C PRO A 150 1.79 -1.95 7.74
N TRP A 151 2.42 -2.94 7.13
CA TRP A 151 3.86 -3.00 6.99
C TRP A 151 4.36 -1.86 6.07
N ALA A 152 3.74 -1.66 4.91
CA ALA A 152 4.07 -0.54 4.04
C ALA A 152 3.77 0.83 4.69
N GLY A 153 2.77 0.90 5.56
CA GLY A 153 2.34 2.09 6.27
C GLY A 153 3.16 2.45 7.51
N LEU A 154 3.84 1.48 8.14
CA LEU A 154 4.57 1.68 9.39
C LEU A 154 5.55 2.86 9.34
N PRO A 155 6.43 3.00 8.32
CA PRO A 155 7.35 4.13 8.27
C PRO A 155 6.64 5.50 8.21
N TRP A 156 5.46 5.56 7.59
CA TRP A 156 4.64 6.78 7.56
C TRP A 156 4.09 7.12 8.94
N LEU A 157 3.59 6.12 9.67
CA LEU A 157 3.14 6.28 11.05
C LEU A 157 4.29 6.78 11.94
N MET A 158 5.48 6.17 11.84
CA MET A 158 6.66 6.60 12.58
C MET A 158 7.05 8.06 12.28
N ALA A 159 7.06 8.43 11.00
CA ALA A 159 7.35 9.81 10.58
C ALA A 159 6.32 10.81 11.10
N LEU A 160 5.02 10.46 11.07
CA LEU A 160 3.95 11.28 11.62
C LEU A 160 4.08 11.45 13.13
N THR A 161 4.44 10.39 13.86
CA THR A 161 4.73 10.45 15.30
C THR A 161 5.91 11.37 15.61
N VAL A 162 7.02 11.26 14.86
CA VAL A 162 8.17 12.17 15.06
C VAL A 162 7.77 13.62 14.79
N ARG A 163 6.95 13.88 13.76
CA ARG A 163 6.50 15.25 13.45
C ARG A 163 5.52 15.78 14.47
N SER A 164 4.58 14.97 14.97
CA SER A 164 3.61 15.41 15.99
C SER A 164 4.31 15.83 17.29
N LEU A 165 5.41 15.18 17.64
CA LEU A 165 6.23 15.54 18.80
C LEU A 165 7.05 16.82 18.61
N ARG A 166 7.37 17.20 17.37
CA ARG A 166 8.20 18.37 17.05
C ARG A 166 7.42 19.62 16.70
N THR A 167 6.19 19.46 16.20
CA THR A 167 5.35 20.58 15.78
C THR A 167 3.99 20.47 16.47
N PRO A 168 3.62 21.46 17.32
CA PRO A 168 2.33 21.43 17.99
C PRO A 168 1.17 21.57 16.98
N GLY A 169 0.06 20.90 17.26
CA GLY A 169 -1.17 20.97 16.46
C GLY A 169 -1.78 19.60 16.15
N TRP A 170 -2.99 19.61 15.59
CA TRP A 170 -3.78 18.40 15.33
C TRP A 170 -3.53 17.74 13.97
N ARG A 171 -2.77 18.40 13.08
CA ARG A 171 -2.59 17.95 11.69
C ARG A 171 -1.90 16.59 11.57
N HIS A 172 -0.78 16.37 12.27
CA HIS A 172 -0.06 15.09 12.19
C HIS A 172 -0.81 13.94 12.87
N PRO A 173 -1.43 14.12 14.06
CA PRO A 173 -2.35 13.13 14.61
C PRO A 173 -3.53 12.79 13.69
N ALA A 174 -4.14 13.78 13.03
CA ALA A 174 -5.23 13.52 12.08
C ALA A 174 -4.75 12.72 10.87
N LEU A 175 -3.60 13.07 10.28
CA LEU A 175 -3.00 12.29 9.20
C LEU A 175 -2.62 10.87 9.66
N PHE A 176 -2.17 10.71 10.90
CA PHE A 176 -1.90 9.39 11.48
C PHE A 176 -3.17 8.54 11.51
N GLY A 177 -4.30 9.13 11.92
CA GLY A 177 -5.61 8.48 11.88
C GLY A 177 -6.02 8.05 10.46
N LEU A 178 -5.83 8.92 9.47
CA LEU A 178 -6.15 8.59 8.06
C LEU A 178 -5.26 7.49 7.48
N VAL A 179 -3.95 7.51 7.79
CA VAL A 179 -3.04 6.44 7.39
C VAL A 179 -3.43 5.13 8.06
N THR A 180 -3.71 5.15 9.37
CA THR A 180 -4.18 4.00 10.15
C THR A 180 -5.47 3.40 9.56
N LEU A 181 -6.45 4.23 9.24
CA LEU A 181 -7.70 3.82 8.58
C LEU A 181 -7.41 3.13 7.23
N THR A 182 -6.47 3.68 6.46
CA THR A 182 -6.13 3.18 5.13
C THR A 182 -5.40 1.84 5.17
N ILE A 183 -4.48 1.67 6.11
CA ILE A 183 -3.67 0.45 6.16
C ILE A 183 -4.28 -0.66 7.02
N GLY A 184 -5.19 -0.34 7.94
CA GLY A 184 -5.76 -1.28 8.90
C GLY A 184 -7.07 -1.93 8.50
N GLY A 185 -7.71 -1.51 7.40
CA GLY A 185 -9.10 -1.86 7.07
C GLY A 185 -9.42 -3.36 7.06
N VAL A 186 -8.48 -4.21 6.66
CA VAL A 186 -8.71 -5.66 6.51
C VAL A 186 -8.11 -6.51 7.62
N ASN A 187 -7.06 -6.03 8.30
CA ASN A 187 -6.38 -6.80 9.33
C ASN A 187 -5.91 -5.90 10.48
N ALA A 188 -6.79 -5.73 11.47
CA ALA A 188 -6.51 -4.96 12.67
C ALA A 188 -5.34 -5.54 13.49
N SER A 189 -5.22 -6.88 13.56
CA SER A 189 -4.13 -7.53 14.30
C SER A 189 -2.77 -7.19 13.73
N SER A 190 -2.63 -7.21 12.40
CA SER A 190 -1.39 -6.82 11.74
C SER A 190 -1.06 -5.35 11.98
N LEU A 191 -2.05 -4.46 11.96
CA LEU A 191 -1.85 -3.05 12.31
C LEU A 191 -1.36 -2.85 13.76
N LEU A 192 -1.89 -3.62 14.71
CA LEU A 192 -1.47 -3.53 16.11
C LEU A 192 -0.07 -4.09 16.35
N LEU A 193 0.34 -5.10 15.59
CA LEU A 193 1.56 -5.87 15.80
C LEU A 193 2.70 -5.55 14.83
N VAL A 194 2.51 -4.59 13.92
CA VAL A 194 3.53 -4.26 12.90
C VAL A 194 4.73 -3.51 13.47
N GLY A 195 4.66 -3.02 14.72
CA GLY A 195 5.71 -2.29 15.43
C GLY A 195 6.57 -3.16 16.33
#